data_AF-A0A928BT16-F1
#
_entry.id   AF-A0A928BT16-F1
#
_cell.length_a   1.000
_cell.length_b   1.000
_cell.length_c   1.000
_cell.angle_alpha   90.00
_cell.angle_beta   90.00
_cell.angle_gamma   90.00
#
_symmetry.space_group_name_H-M   'P 1'
#
loop_
_entity.id
_entity.type
_entity.pdbx_description
1 polymer ?
#
loop_
_entity_poly.entity_id
_entity_poly.type
_entity_poly.pdbx_seq_one_letter_code
_entity_poly.pdbx_strand_id
1 'polypeptide(L)'
;MKQIVIEIDDEAFEPFMGMLRLCPAVKVVGTSDDADSCSSRDRCVAMAIAELQQNDVIRYASDYTFIMLLVNQGMIDKKLFYTTPLDFIAYLNQIGVNDIPGKSRIYLMLGLTCGKYPEWTFSDNPGAGETTRRNNVARQFLSAYFRNKRTIAEGLAEKK
;
A
#
# COMPACT_ATOMS: atom_id res chain seq x y z
N MET A 1 -26.80 16.41 -24.11
CA MET A 1 -25.94 16.49 -22.91
C MET A 1 -25.15 15.19 -22.85
N LYS A 2 -23.83 15.24 -22.62
CA LYS A 2 -23.00 14.03 -22.46
C LYS A 2 -22.57 13.96 -20.99
N GLN A 3 -22.66 12.77 -20.39
CA GLN A 3 -22.22 12.52 -19.02
C GLN A 3 -21.02 11.59 -19.07
N ILE A 4 -20.01 11.89 -18.25
CA ILE A 4 -18.80 11.07 -18.08
C ILE A 4 -18.69 10.79 -16.59
N VAL A 5 -18.42 9.53 -16.23
CA VAL A 5 -18.10 9.11 -14.87
C VAL A 5 -16.59 8.93 -14.80
N ILE A 6 -15.95 9.54 -13.80
CA ILE A 6 -14.50 9.55 -13.63
C ILE A 6 -14.21 9.11 -12.19
N GLU A 7 -13.43 8.06 -12.04
CA GLU A 7 -12.90 7.62 -10.76
C GLU A 7 -11.60 8.38 -10.50
N ILE A 8 -11.50 9.05 -9.34
CA ILE A 8 -10.38 9.93 -9.01
C ILE A 8 -9.92 9.58 -7.60
N ASP A 9 -8.65 9.26 -7.44
CA ASP A 9 -8.06 9.07 -6.13
C ASP A 9 -8.10 10.38 -5.31
N ASP A 10 -8.24 10.27 -3.99
CA ASP A 10 -8.20 11.40 -3.04
C ASP A 10 -7.06 12.40 -3.33
N GLU A 11 -5.87 11.88 -3.66
CA GLU A 11 -4.67 12.68 -3.93
C GLU A 11 -4.82 13.55 -5.20
N ALA A 12 -5.59 13.10 -6.17
CA ALA A 12 -5.80 13.75 -7.46
C ALA A 12 -7.08 14.60 -7.50
N PHE A 13 -7.95 14.49 -6.49
CA PHE A 13 -9.25 15.17 -6.47
C PHE A 13 -9.11 16.70 -6.58
N GLU A 14 -8.36 17.34 -5.68
CA GLU A 14 -8.19 18.79 -5.71
C GLU A 14 -7.51 19.32 -6.99
N PRO A 15 -6.39 18.73 -7.46
CA PRO A 15 -5.81 19.08 -8.75
C PRO A 15 -6.80 18.97 -9.92
N PHE A 16 -7.57 17.88 -9.97
CA PHE A 16 -8.55 17.65 -11.03
C PHE A 16 -9.71 18.66 -10.99
N MET A 17 -10.22 18.96 -9.80
CA MET A 17 -11.25 20.00 -9.61
C MET A 17 -10.73 21.38 -10.03
N GLY A 18 -9.45 21.67 -9.79
CA GLY A 18 -8.77 22.86 -10.30
C GLY A 18 -8.79 22.94 -11.82
N MET A 19 -8.50 21.84 -12.51
CA MET A 19 -8.58 21.77 -13.99
C MET A 19 -10.01 21.97 -14.50
N LEU A 20 -11.01 21.36 -13.86
CA LEU A 20 -12.42 21.50 -14.28
C LEU A 20 -12.91 22.94 -14.22
N ARG A 21 -12.43 23.74 -13.26
CA ARG A 21 -12.78 25.17 -13.14
C ARG A 21 -12.34 25.99 -14.37
N LEU A 22 -11.36 25.51 -15.14
CA LEU A 22 -10.91 26.16 -16.38
C LEU A 22 -11.80 25.86 -17.59
N CYS A 23 -12.77 24.95 -17.44
CA CYS A 23 -13.66 24.49 -18.50
C CYS A 23 -15.11 24.94 -18.25
N PRO A 24 -15.52 26.15 -18.68
CA PRO A 24 -16.81 26.74 -18.32
C PRO A 24 -18.04 25.98 -18.85
N ALA A 25 -17.84 25.10 -19.85
CA ALA A 25 -18.88 24.25 -20.41
C ALA A 25 -19.06 22.91 -19.66
N VAL A 26 -18.22 22.62 -18.66
CA VAL A 26 -18.28 21.39 -17.87
C VAL A 26 -18.91 21.68 -16.51
N LYS A 27 -19.84 20.83 -16.07
CA LYS A 27 -20.47 20.91 -14.76
C LYS A 27 -20.31 19.58 -14.05
N VAL A 28 -19.95 19.63 -12.77
CA VAL A 28 -19.95 18.44 -11.90
C VAL A 28 -21.41 18.16 -11.53
N VAL A 29 -21.90 17.00 -11.97
CA VAL A 29 -23.32 16.61 -11.83
C VAL A 29 -23.57 15.82 -10.53
N GLY A 30 -22.50 15.30 -9.93
CA GLY A 30 -22.52 14.60 -8.65
C GLY A 30 -21.11 14.15 -8.27
N THR A 31 -20.86 14.01 -6.98
CA THR A 31 -19.70 13.35 -6.39
C THR A 31 -20.24 12.23 -5.52
N SER A 32 -19.79 11.00 -5.73
CA SER A 32 -20.10 9.87 -4.84
C SER A 32 -18.82 9.46 -4.14
N ASP A 33 -18.85 9.40 -2.81
CA ASP A 33 -17.76 8.84 -2.02
C ASP A 33 -17.83 7.29 -1.97
N ASP A 34 -18.82 6.71 -2.65
CA ASP A 34 -18.99 5.26 -2.82
C ASP A 34 -17.96 4.72 -3.82
N ALA A 35 -16.67 4.84 -3.47
CA ALA A 35 -15.63 4.02 -4.06
C ALA A 35 -15.84 2.58 -3.58
N ASP A 36 -15.76 1.63 -4.51
CA ASP A 36 -15.73 0.20 -4.23
C ASP A 36 -14.89 -0.09 -2.99
N SER A 37 -15.33 -1.04 -2.16
CA SER A 37 -14.71 -1.48 -0.89
C SER A 37 -13.20 -1.81 -0.92
N CYS A 38 -12.55 -1.73 -2.08
CA CYS A 38 -11.13 -1.86 -2.32
C CYS A 38 -10.65 -0.71 -3.24
N SER A 39 -10.04 0.32 -2.64
CA SER A 39 -9.51 1.48 -3.35
C SER A 39 -8.36 1.09 -4.31
N SER A 40 -8.00 1.97 -5.26
CA SER A 40 -6.84 1.80 -6.13
C SER A 40 -5.55 1.51 -5.34
N ARG A 41 -5.38 2.19 -4.19
CA ARG A 41 -4.31 1.97 -3.21
C ARG A 41 -4.35 0.54 -2.68
N ASP A 42 -5.50 0.07 -2.24
CA ASP A 42 -5.67 -1.27 -1.67
C ASP A 42 -5.37 -2.35 -2.70
N ARG A 43 -5.78 -2.13 -3.96
CA ARG A 43 -5.39 -2.98 -5.09
C ARG A 43 -3.88 -2.98 -5.32
N CYS A 44 -3.22 -1.83 -5.26
CA CYS A 44 -1.76 -1.74 -5.38
C CYS A 44 -1.04 -2.47 -4.23
N VAL A 45 -1.55 -2.38 -3.00
CA VAL A 45 -1.00 -3.10 -1.84
C VAL A 45 -1.15 -4.61 -2.04
N ALA A 46 -2.34 -5.08 -2.42
CA ALA A 46 -2.58 -6.49 -2.68
C ALA A 46 -1.68 -7.04 -3.79
N MET A 47 -1.55 -6.32 -4.91
CA MET A 47 -0.66 -6.69 -6.02
C MET A 47 0.82 -6.72 -5.61
N ALA A 48 1.27 -5.73 -4.83
CA ALA A 48 2.65 -5.70 -4.34
C ALA A 48 2.95 -6.88 -3.40
N ILE A 49 2.03 -7.22 -2.50
CA ILE A 49 2.20 -8.38 -1.61
C ILE A 49 2.21 -9.68 -2.41
N ALA A 50 1.29 -9.85 -3.36
CA ALA A 50 1.25 -11.03 -4.22
C ALA A 50 2.56 -11.20 -5.01
N GLU A 51 3.14 -10.12 -5.53
CA GLU A 51 4.42 -10.16 -6.22
C GLU A 51 5.55 -10.61 -5.28
N LEU A 52 5.59 -10.09 -4.06
CA LEU A 52 6.59 -10.46 -3.05
C LEU A 52 6.46 -11.93 -2.62
N GLN A 53 5.24 -12.46 -2.53
CA GLN A 53 4.98 -13.87 -2.26
C GLN A 53 5.46 -14.75 -3.42
N GLN A 54 5.15 -14.38 -4.67
CA GLN A 54 5.57 -15.11 -5.86
C GLN A 54 7.09 -15.16 -6.02
N ASN A 55 7.79 -14.09 -5.64
CA ASN A 55 9.24 -13.97 -5.74
C ASN A 55 10.00 -14.48 -4.49
N ASP A 56 9.32 -15.16 -3.56
CA ASP A 56 9.89 -15.67 -2.30
C ASP A 56 10.62 -14.59 -1.47
N VAL A 57 10.16 -13.34 -1.56
CA VAL A 57 10.69 -12.21 -0.78
C VAL A 57 10.14 -12.25 0.64
N ILE A 58 8.85 -12.56 0.77
CA ILE A 58 8.20 -12.85 2.04
C ILE A 58 8.50 -14.32 2.37
N ARG A 59 9.58 -14.53 3.12
CA ARG A 59 10.03 -15.87 3.49
C ARG A 59 9.38 -16.35 4.79
N TYR A 60 9.07 -15.40 5.67
CA TYR A 60 8.50 -15.68 6.97
C TYR A 60 7.23 -14.87 7.19
N ALA A 61 6.30 -15.47 7.93
CA ALA A 61 5.12 -14.81 8.48
C ALA A 61 5.43 -13.46 9.20
N SER A 62 6.59 -13.34 9.83
CA SER A 62 7.03 -12.09 10.47
C SER A 62 7.41 -10.98 9.49
N ASP A 63 7.65 -11.27 8.21
CA ASP A 63 8.11 -10.27 7.24
C ASP A 63 7.01 -9.25 6.90
N TYR A 64 5.74 -9.61 7.09
CA TYR A 64 4.60 -8.68 7.01
C TYR A 64 4.71 -7.51 8.00
N THR A 65 5.46 -7.67 9.09
CA THR A 65 5.77 -6.58 10.02
C THR A 65 6.45 -5.41 9.32
N PHE A 66 7.36 -5.68 8.38
CA PHE A 66 8.08 -4.64 7.66
C PHE A 66 7.16 -3.85 6.73
N ILE A 67 6.12 -4.50 6.20
CA ILE A 67 5.08 -3.85 5.41
C ILE A 67 4.23 -2.94 6.29
N MET A 68 3.76 -3.45 7.45
CA MET A 68 3.01 -2.66 8.42
C MET A 68 3.80 -1.43 8.89
N LEU A 69 5.08 -1.59 9.21
CA LEU A 69 5.95 -0.50 9.63
C LEU A 69 6.13 0.57 8.53
N LEU A 70 6.30 0.17 7.27
CA LEU A 70 6.36 1.12 6.16
C LEU A 70 5.10 1.95 6.03
N VAL A 71 3.93 1.28 6.10
CA VAL A 71 2.64 1.95 6.01
C VAL A 71 2.49 2.94 7.17
N ASN A 72 2.76 2.50 8.40
CA ASN A 72 2.66 3.35 9.58
C ASN A 72 3.68 4.51 9.59
N GLN A 73 4.77 4.40 8.84
CA GLN A 73 5.73 5.49 8.61
C GLN A 73 5.31 6.44 7.48
N GLY A 74 4.16 6.23 6.86
CA GLY A 74 3.61 7.06 5.79
C GLY A 74 4.33 6.91 4.46
N MET A 75 5.02 5.79 4.22
CA MET A 75 5.81 5.56 3.01
C MET A 75 4.96 5.27 1.76
N ILE A 76 3.68 4.95 1.95
CA ILE A 76 2.69 4.77 0.88
C ILE A 76 1.70 5.94 0.88
N ASP A 77 0.99 6.10 1.99
CA ASP A 77 -0.07 7.08 2.19
C ASP A 77 0.02 7.51 3.67
N LYS A 78 0.09 8.83 3.90
CA LYS A 78 0.23 9.38 5.25
C LYS A 78 -1.04 9.18 6.11
N LYS A 79 -2.19 8.91 5.48
CA LYS A 79 -3.46 8.66 6.18
C LYS A 79 -3.61 7.20 6.59
N LEU A 80 -2.89 6.28 5.95
CA LEU A 80 -2.99 4.86 6.24
C LEU A 80 -2.11 4.50 7.43
N PHE A 81 -2.74 4.05 8.52
CA PHE A 81 -2.05 3.70 9.75
C PHE A 81 -2.80 2.60 10.50
N TYR A 82 -2.06 1.61 11.02
CA TYR A 82 -2.59 0.51 11.81
C TYR A 82 -2.07 0.59 13.23
N THR A 83 -2.99 0.80 14.18
CA THR A 83 -2.66 0.88 15.61
C THR A 83 -2.17 -0.47 16.14
N THR A 84 -2.76 -1.56 15.66
CA THR A 84 -2.42 -2.91 16.11
C THR A 84 -2.15 -3.87 14.95
N PRO A 85 -1.37 -4.93 15.18
CA PRO A 85 -1.27 -6.06 14.26
C PRO A 85 -2.61 -6.68 13.85
N LEU A 86 -3.62 -6.62 14.73
CA LEU A 86 -4.96 -7.12 14.41
C LEU A 86 -5.63 -6.27 13.34
N ASP A 87 -5.53 -4.94 13.45
CA ASP A 87 -6.08 -4.01 12.44
C ASP A 87 -5.41 -4.24 11.09
N PHE A 88 -4.09 -4.44 11.11
CA PHE A 88 -3.35 -4.74 9.89
C PHE A 88 -3.74 -6.10 9.28
N ILE A 89 -3.89 -7.15 10.09
CA ILE A 89 -4.34 -8.46 9.60
C ILE A 89 -5.77 -8.37 9.04
N ALA A 90 -6.67 -7.65 9.72
CA ALA A 90 -8.03 -7.45 9.24
C ALA A 90 -8.04 -6.74 7.87
N TYR A 91 -7.20 -5.72 7.71
CA TYR A 91 -7.00 -5.03 6.45
C TYR A 91 -6.46 -5.98 5.34
N LEU A 92 -5.43 -6.77 5.63
CA LEU A 92 -4.88 -7.72 4.67
C LEU A 92 -5.93 -8.72 4.17
N ASN A 93 -6.80 -9.20 5.07
CA ASN A 93 -7.92 -10.06 4.71
C ASN A 93 -8.94 -9.32 3.83
N GLN A 94 -9.27 -8.07 4.15
CA GLN A 94 -10.21 -7.26 3.37
C GLN A 94 -9.73 -7.06 1.92
N ILE A 95 -8.42 -6.87 1.71
CA ILE A 95 -7.86 -6.66 0.37
C ILE A 95 -7.51 -7.97 -0.36
N GLY A 96 -7.87 -9.13 0.21
CA GLY A 96 -7.73 -10.43 -0.44
C GLY A 96 -6.31 -11.01 -0.44
N VAL A 97 -5.45 -10.61 0.50
CA VAL A 97 -4.12 -11.23 0.67
C VAL A 97 -4.30 -12.62 1.28
N ASN A 98 -3.77 -13.64 0.62
CA ASN A 98 -3.76 -15.00 1.12
C ASN A 98 -2.52 -15.25 1.99
N ASP A 99 -2.54 -16.30 2.83
CA ASP A 99 -1.41 -16.77 3.66
C ASP A 99 -0.88 -15.73 4.66
N ILE A 100 -1.80 -14.98 5.28
CA ILE A 100 -1.49 -13.94 6.27
C ILE A 100 -1.00 -14.58 7.59
N PRO A 101 0.01 -14.00 8.26
CA PRO A 101 0.51 -14.49 9.54
C PRO A 101 -0.48 -14.35 10.70
N GLY A 102 -0.28 -15.18 11.73
CA GLY A 102 -0.91 -14.96 13.04
C GLY A 102 -0.31 -13.74 13.77
N LYS A 103 -1.16 -13.03 14.54
CA LYS A 103 -0.82 -11.77 15.23
C LYS A 103 0.46 -11.82 16.09
N SER A 104 0.74 -12.94 16.74
CA SER A 104 1.87 -13.08 17.68
C SER A 104 3.23 -12.86 17.02
N ARG A 105 3.38 -13.30 15.76
CA ARG A 105 4.64 -13.12 15.01
C ARG A 105 4.87 -11.67 14.63
N ILE A 106 3.79 -10.95 14.29
CA ILE A 106 3.88 -9.52 13.98
C ILE A 106 4.25 -8.74 15.24
N TYR A 107 3.56 -8.98 16.36
CA TYR A 107 3.87 -8.34 17.65
C TYR A 107 5.33 -8.53 18.07
N LEU A 108 5.83 -9.76 17.98
CA LEU A 108 7.22 -10.06 18.33
C LEU A 108 8.18 -9.24 17.46
N MET A 109 8.03 -9.32 16.13
CA MET A 109 8.94 -8.64 15.23
C MET A 109 8.84 -7.11 15.30
N LEU A 110 7.67 -6.55 15.64
CA LEU A 110 7.51 -5.12 15.90
C LEU A 110 8.35 -4.69 17.11
N GLY A 111 8.30 -5.46 18.21
CA GLY A 111 9.11 -5.19 19.39
C GLY A 111 10.61 -5.36 19.18
N LEU A 112 11.01 -6.14 18.18
CA LEU A 112 12.42 -6.36 17.83
C LEU A 112 12.97 -5.33 16.83
N THR A 113 12.11 -4.62 16.10
CA THR A 113 12.54 -3.68 15.06
C THR A 113 12.64 -2.27 15.60
N CYS A 114 13.73 -1.57 15.32
CA CYS A 114 14.01 -0.22 15.81
C CYS A 114 14.39 0.73 14.66
N GLY A 115 14.19 2.04 14.89
CA GLY A 115 14.56 3.09 13.95
C GLY A 115 13.53 3.34 12.85
N LYS A 116 13.98 3.96 11.75
CA LYS A 116 13.16 4.30 10.59
C LYS A 116 13.72 3.64 9.33
N TYR A 117 12.84 3.24 8.42
CA TYR A 117 13.28 2.78 7.11
C TYR A 117 14.00 3.93 6.38
N PRO A 118 15.13 3.68 5.65
CA PRO A 118 15.72 2.39 5.28
C PRO A 118 16.77 1.84 6.27
N GLU A 119 16.90 2.42 7.46
CA GLU A 119 17.97 2.13 8.41
C GLU A 119 17.44 1.35 9.63
N TRP A 120 16.54 0.39 9.42
CA TRP A 120 16.06 -0.41 10.54
C TRP A 120 17.17 -1.27 11.12
N THR A 121 17.19 -1.30 12.45
CA THR A 121 18.03 -2.19 13.26
C THR A 121 17.15 -3.17 14.01
N PHE A 122 17.75 -4.28 14.46
CA PHE A 122 17.00 -5.37 15.10
C PHE A 122 17.67 -5.80 16.40
N SER A 123 16.90 -5.84 17.50
CA SER A 123 17.40 -6.14 18.84
C SER A 123 17.64 -7.63 19.09
N ASP A 124 17.12 -8.51 18.22
CA ASP A 124 17.47 -9.94 18.20
C ASP A 124 18.87 -10.21 17.61
N ASN A 125 19.62 -9.16 17.23
CA ASN A 125 20.98 -9.23 16.69
C ASN A 125 21.13 -10.26 15.55
N PRO A 126 20.32 -10.17 14.49
CA PRO A 126 20.44 -11.07 13.35
C PRO A 126 21.79 -10.84 12.64
N GLY A 127 22.31 -11.88 12.01
CA GLY A 127 23.51 -11.76 11.18
C GLY A 127 23.30 -10.77 10.03
N ALA A 128 24.39 -10.22 9.49
CA ALA A 128 24.35 -9.17 8.46
C ALA A 128 23.44 -9.52 7.26
N GLY A 129 23.48 -10.77 6.78
CA GLY A 129 22.63 -11.22 5.68
C GLY A 129 21.13 -11.16 6.00
N GLU A 130 20.74 -11.47 7.24
CA GLU A 130 19.34 -11.42 7.66
C GLU A 130 18.89 -9.97 7.90
N THR A 131 19.76 -9.10 8.45
CA THR A 131 19.51 -7.65 8.52
C THR A 131 19.24 -7.05 7.13
N THR A 132 20.08 -7.40 6.15
CA THR A 132 19.90 -6.96 4.76
C THR A 132 18.60 -7.51 4.18
N ARG A 133 18.29 -8.80 4.41
CA ARG A 133 17.06 -9.43 3.90
C ARG A 133 15.81 -8.74 4.44
N ARG A 134 15.73 -8.49 5.75
CA ARG A 134 14.58 -7.84 6.40
C ARG A 134 14.33 -6.43 5.84
N ASN A 135 15.37 -5.60 5.72
CA ASN A 135 15.26 -4.28 5.07
C ASN A 135 14.89 -4.41 3.58
N ASN A 136 15.36 -5.48 2.92
CA ASN A 136 15.06 -5.73 1.52
C ASN A 136 13.57 -6.07 1.27
N VAL A 137 12.86 -6.68 2.23
CA VAL A 137 11.41 -6.88 2.13
C VAL A 137 10.70 -5.54 1.93
N ALA A 138 10.99 -4.56 2.78
CA ALA A 138 10.43 -3.22 2.68
C ALA A 138 10.79 -2.53 1.35
N ARG A 139 12.07 -2.61 0.95
CA ARG A 139 12.53 -2.04 -0.32
C ARG A 139 11.79 -2.61 -1.53
N GLN A 140 11.67 -3.93 -1.60
CA GLN A 140 10.99 -4.60 -2.71
C GLN A 140 9.49 -4.32 -2.69
N PHE A 141 8.88 -4.29 -1.51
CA PHE A 141 7.47 -3.93 -1.38
C PHE A 141 7.18 -2.52 -1.92
N LEU A 142 7.97 -1.50 -1.54
CA LEU A 142 7.80 -0.15 -2.09
C LEU A 142 8.00 -0.12 -3.61
N SER A 143 9.03 -0.80 -4.11
CA SER A 143 9.28 -0.87 -5.54
C SER A 143 8.11 -1.51 -6.31
N ALA A 144 7.55 -2.60 -5.78
CA ALA A 144 6.38 -3.26 -6.37
C ALA A 144 5.14 -2.37 -6.27
N TYR A 145 4.89 -1.75 -5.12
CA TYR A 145 3.77 -0.84 -4.93
C TYR A 145 3.78 0.31 -5.94
N PHE A 146 4.90 1.04 -6.06
CA PHE A 146 4.98 2.19 -6.97
C PHE A 146 4.93 1.79 -8.45
N ARG A 147 5.45 0.61 -8.80
CA ARG A 147 5.32 0.06 -10.15
C ARG A 147 3.85 -0.25 -10.45
N ASN A 148 3.15 -0.95 -9.56
CA ASN A 148 1.73 -1.26 -9.72
C ASN A 148 0.86 0.01 -9.76
N LYS A 149 1.14 1.01 -8.91
CA LYS A 149 0.48 2.32 -8.93
C LYS A 149 0.62 2.99 -10.31
N ARG A 150 1.83 2.94 -10.89
CA ARG A 150 2.09 3.46 -12.23
C ARG A 150 1.34 2.67 -13.31
N THR A 151 1.39 1.34 -13.26
CA THR A 151 0.68 0.48 -14.22
C THR A 151 -0.83 0.70 -14.19
N ILE A 152 -1.44 0.88 -13.02
CA ILE A 152 -2.87 1.19 -12.93
C ILE A 152 -3.17 2.57 -13.54
N ALA A 153 -2.34 3.58 -13.27
CA ALA A 153 -2.48 4.90 -13.86
C ALA A 153 -2.33 4.88 -15.40
N GLU A 154 -1.43 4.06 -15.94
CA GLU A 154 -1.18 3.90 -17.38
C GLU A 154 -2.24 3.04 -18.06
N GLY A 155 -2.70 1.94 -17.44
CA GLY A 155 -3.74 1.06 -17.97
C GLY A 155 -5.13 1.73 -18.08
N LEU A 156 -5.36 2.81 -17.32
CA LEU A 156 -6.50 3.71 -17.50
C LEU A 156 -6.38 4.57 -18.77
N ALA A 157 -5.17 4.81 -19.29
CA ALA A 157 -4.93 5.62 -20.48
C ALA A 157 -5.10 4.84 -21.81
N GLU A 158 -4.90 3.52 -21.79
CA GLU A 158 -4.93 2.66 -22.99
C GLU A 158 -6.32 2.13 -23.37
N LYS A 159 -7.34 2.29 -22.52
CA LYS A 159 -8.73 2.04 -22.89
C LYS A 159 -9.37 3.29 -23.51
N LYS A 160 -8.99 3.61 -24.75
CA LYS A 160 -9.67 4.62 -25.59
C LYS A 160 -10.10 4.04 -26.92
#